data_AF-A0A847BJG0-F1
#
_entry.id   AF-A0A847BJG0-F1
#
_cell.length_a   1.000
_cell.length_b   1.000
_cell.length_c   1.000
_cell.angle_alpha   90.00
_cell.angle_beta   90.00
_cell.angle_gamma   90.00
#
_symmetry.space_group_name_H-M   'P 1'
#
loop_
_entity.id
_entity.type
_entity.pdbx_description
1 polymer ?
#
loop_
_entity_poly.entity_id
_entity_poly.type
_entity_poly.pdbx_seq_one_letter_code
_entity_poly.pdbx_strand_id
1 'polypeptide(L)'
;MKRTTQAIPSTPTLRLSAALVLAAWLSGCAVQQEPSQRTHAPPIPQEYQAWFQADLEPPMDAHDWSRINNAQEKIANGRIDAAIEQLKPMALERELPPALYEMAKLYDQGIGVEENPAEAARLYGLAIERPSSMRGHASLN
;
A
#
# COMPACT_ATOMS: atom_id res chain seq x y z
N MET A 1 69.15 -43.35 -51.20
CA MET A 1 69.15 -42.77 -49.84
C MET A 1 68.81 -41.30 -49.92
N LYS A 2 68.08 -40.79 -48.91
CA LYS A 2 67.71 -39.39 -48.64
C LYS A 2 66.44 -38.86 -49.35
N ARG A 3 65.31 -38.92 -48.63
CA ARG A 3 64.23 -37.91 -48.59
C ARG A 3 63.60 -38.01 -47.20
N THR A 4 64.13 -37.23 -46.25
CA THR A 4 63.60 -35.95 -45.73
C THR A 4 62.52 -36.13 -44.68
N THR A 5 62.97 -35.96 -43.44
CA THR A 5 62.23 -35.76 -42.18
C THR A 5 61.04 -34.83 -42.37
N GLN A 6 59.84 -35.33 -42.08
CA GLN A 6 58.63 -34.54 -42.00
C GLN A 6 58.56 -33.92 -40.60
N ALA A 7 58.76 -32.60 -40.52
CA ALA A 7 58.53 -31.85 -39.29
C ALA A 7 57.02 -31.58 -39.15
N ILE A 8 56.47 -31.91 -37.99
CA ILE A 8 55.08 -31.61 -37.60
C ILE A 8 55.04 -30.20 -37.02
N PRO A 9 54.21 -29.28 -37.53
CA PRO A 9 53.80 -28.12 -36.76
C PRO A 9 52.49 -28.37 -35.99
N SER A 10 52.64 -28.13 -34.69
CA SER A 10 51.72 -27.90 -33.57
C SER A 10 50.32 -27.35 -33.86
N THR A 11 49.35 -28.09 -33.31
CA THR A 11 48.16 -27.74 -32.49
C THR A 11 47.36 -26.43 -32.67
N PRO A 12 46.02 -26.49 -32.46
CA PRO A 12 45.06 -25.53 -33.00
C PRO A 12 44.85 -24.31 -32.10
N THR A 13 44.96 -23.12 -32.67
CA THR A 13 44.61 -21.82 -32.04
C THR A 13 43.12 -21.50 -32.13
N LEU A 14 42.24 -22.53 -32.13
CA LEU A 14 40.80 -22.36 -32.38
C LEU A 14 39.91 -22.39 -31.12
N ARG A 15 40.49 -22.21 -29.91
CA ARG A 15 39.71 -22.22 -28.65
C ARG A 15 39.59 -20.87 -27.95
N LEU A 16 40.34 -19.84 -28.38
CA LEU A 16 40.30 -18.53 -27.73
C LEU A 16 39.23 -17.59 -28.29
N SER A 17 38.75 -17.80 -29.52
CA SER A 17 37.71 -16.96 -30.14
C SER A 17 36.30 -17.27 -29.62
N ALA A 18 35.98 -18.53 -29.32
CA ALA A 18 34.65 -18.92 -28.86
C ALA A 18 34.29 -18.40 -27.45
N ALA A 19 35.28 -18.26 -26.57
CA ALA A 19 35.06 -17.76 -25.20
C ALA A 19 34.79 -16.24 -25.16
N LEU A 20 35.40 -15.47 -26.06
CA LEU A 20 35.21 -14.02 -26.13
C LEU A 20 33.81 -13.64 -26.63
N VAL A 21 33.24 -14.42 -27.55
CA VAL A 21 31.87 -14.19 -28.02
C VAL A 21 30.87 -14.46 -26.89
N LEU A 22 31.04 -15.54 -26.12
CA LEU A 22 30.13 -15.86 -25.01
C LEU A 22 30.18 -14.83 -23.85
N ALA A 23 31.35 -14.24 -23.58
CA ALA A 23 31.49 -13.20 -22.57
C ALA A 23 30.75 -11.90 -22.94
N ALA A 24 30.63 -11.58 -24.24
CA ALA A 24 29.88 -10.42 -24.72
C ALA A 24 28.35 -10.57 -24.57
N TRP A 25 27.83 -11.81 -24.42
CA TRP A 25 26.41 -12.06 -24.12
C TRP A 25 26.12 -12.03 -22.60
N LEU A 26 27.15 -12.17 -21.76
CA LEU A 26 27.04 -12.03 -20.31
C LEU A 26 27.38 -10.61 -19.81
N SER A 27 27.96 -9.75 -20.66
CA SER A 27 27.89 -8.31 -20.44
C SER A 27 26.45 -7.89 -20.71
N GLY A 28 25.59 -8.11 -19.71
CA GLY A 28 24.25 -7.54 -19.68
C GLY A 28 24.35 -6.10 -20.12
N CYS A 29 23.42 -5.65 -20.95
CA CYS A 29 23.34 -4.25 -21.32
C CYS A 29 23.44 -3.47 -20.01
N ALA A 30 24.54 -2.72 -19.83
CA ALA A 30 24.51 -1.62 -18.92
C ALA A 30 23.41 -0.74 -19.49
N VAL A 31 22.17 -0.91 -19.00
CA VAL A 31 21.17 0.13 -19.11
C VAL A 31 21.88 1.30 -18.47
N GLN A 32 22.39 2.21 -19.30
CA GLN A 32 22.56 3.58 -18.87
C GLN A 32 21.19 3.95 -18.37
N GLN A 33 21.03 3.85 -17.06
CA GLN A 33 20.06 4.63 -16.36
C GLN A 33 20.53 6.04 -16.67
N GLU A 34 19.97 6.63 -17.74
CA GLU A 34 19.94 8.07 -17.86
C GLU A 34 19.60 8.55 -16.46
N PRO A 35 20.35 9.51 -15.90
CA PRO A 35 19.92 10.09 -14.64
C PRO A 35 18.48 10.47 -14.95
N SER A 36 17.53 9.77 -14.33
CA SER A 36 16.14 10.16 -14.43
C SER A 36 16.25 11.55 -13.87
N GLN A 37 16.28 12.56 -14.74
CA GLN A 37 15.82 13.86 -14.38
C GLN A 37 14.44 13.49 -13.93
N ARG A 38 14.29 13.28 -12.62
CA ARG A 38 12.99 13.28 -11.99
C ARG A 38 12.62 14.73 -12.12
N THR A 39 12.27 15.13 -13.34
CA THR A 39 11.48 16.28 -13.62
C THR A 39 10.23 15.91 -12.88
N HIS A 40 10.12 16.39 -11.65
CA HIS A 40 8.89 16.30 -10.90
C HIS A 40 7.77 16.70 -11.87
N ALA A 41 6.62 16.02 -11.77
CA ALA A 41 5.48 16.37 -12.60
C ALA A 41 5.32 17.90 -12.62
N PRO A 42 5.06 18.51 -13.80
CA PRO A 42 4.94 19.96 -13.90
C PRO A 42 3.95 20.46 -12.84
N PRO A 43 4.18 21.65 -12.25
CA PRO A 43 3.31 22.17 -11.22
C PRO A 43 1.86 22.20 -11.73
N ILE A 44 0.92 21.87 -10.86
CA ILE A 44 -0.50 21.82 -11.21
C ILE A 44 -0.90 23.17 -11.85
N PRO A 45 -1.49 23.17 -13.07
CA PRO A 45 -1.95 24.38 -13.73
C PRO A 45 -2.82 25.22 -12.80
N GLN A 46 -2.71 26.56 -12.91
CA GLN A 46 -3.34 27.49 -11.98
C GLN A 46 -4.86 27.28 -11.87
N GLU A 47 -5.52 26.95 -12.98
CA GLU A 47 -6.96 26.63 -13.04
C GLU A 47 -7.37 25.43 -12.16
N TYR A 48 -6.45 24.52 -11.87
CA TYR A 48 -6.69 23.34 -11.04
C TYR A 48 -6.12 23.45 -9.62
N GLN A 49 -5.32 24.47 -9.31
CA GLN A 49 -4.73 24.61 -7.98
C GLN A 49 -5.79 24.65 -6.88
N ALA A 50 -6.94 25.30 -7.15
CA ALA A 50 -8.06 25.37 -6.21
C ALA A 50 -8.64 24.00 -5.82
N TRP A 51 -8.55 22.98 -6.69
CA TRP A 51 -9.00 21.63 -6.38
C TRP A 51 -8.11 20.93 -5.34
N PHE A 52 -6.85 21.36 -5.22
CA PHE A 52 -5.83 20.77 -4.34
C PHE A 52 -5.42 21.68 -3.17
N GLN A 53 -5.91 22.92 -3.13
CA GLN A 53 -5.68 23.88 -2.04
C GLN A 53 -6.75 23.81 -0.94
N ALA A 54 -7.81 23.03 -1.12
CA ALA A 54 -8.65 22.69 0.02
C ALA A 54 -7.76 21.97 1.03
N ASP A 55 -7.70 22.48 2.27
CA ASP A 55 -7.13 21.79 3.43
C ASP A 55 -7.96 20.53 3.72
N LEU A 56 -7.94 19.59 2.79
CA LEU A 56 -8.33 18.22 2.96
C LEU A 56 -7.12 17.56 3.63
N GLU A 57 -6.77 17.98 4.85
CA GLU A 57 -6.14 16.99 5.72
C GLU A 57 -7.15 15.84 5.77
N PRO A 58 -6.79 14.66 5.26
CA PRO A 58 -7.70 13.55 5.36
C PRO A 58 -7.89 13.36 6.87
N PRO A 59 -9.13 13.41 7.41
CA PRO A 59 -9.34 13.28 8.85
C PRO A 59 -8.80 11.95 9.40
N MET A 60 -8.44 11.02 8.50
CA MET A 60 -7.68 9.82 8.78
C MET A 60 -6.48 9.66 7.85
N ASP A 61 -5.33 9.35 8.45
CA ASP A 61 -4.14 8.92 7.72
C ASP A 61 -4.08 7.38 7.54
N ALA A 62 -3.01 6.88 6.94
CA ALA A 62 -2.80 5.44 6.75
C ALA A 62 -2.70 4.66 8.08
N HIS A 63 -2.22 5.32 9.14
CA HIS A 63 -2.11 4.70 10.46
C HIS A 63 -3.48 4.50 11.10
N ASP A 64 -4.37 5.49 10.98
CA ASP A 64 -5.76 5.39 11.44
C ASP A 64 -6.51 4.25 10.76
N TRP A 65 -6.35 4.10 9.44
CA TRP A 65 -6.91 2.96 8.71
C TRP A 65 -6.38 1.61 9.20
N SER A 66 -5.07 1.52 9.46
CA SER A 66 -4.47 0.31 10.02
C SER A 66 -5.08 -0.04 11.39
N ARG A 67 -5.34 0.97 12.23
CA ARG A 67 -6.01 0.80 13.52
C ARG A 67 -7.47 0.37 13.37
N ILE A 68 -8.23 0.89 12.40
CA ILE A 68 -9.59 0.42 12.12
C ILE A 68 -9.57 -1.05 11.68
N ASN A 69 -8.71 -1.40 10.72
CA ASN A 69 -8.60 -2.77 10.22
C ASN A 69 -8.22 -3.76 11.33
N ASN A 70 -7.28 -3.38 12.19
CA ASN A 70 -6.88 -4.20 13.33
C ASN A 70 -8.01 -4.36 14.36
N ALA A 71 -8.83 -3.33 14.58
CA ALA A 71 -10.01 -3.44 15.45
C ALA A 71 -11.05 -4.41 14.86
N GLN A 72 -11.30 -4.34 13.55
CA GLN A 72 -12.20 -5.28 12.85
C GLN A 72 -11.69 -6.72 12.93
N GLU A 73 -10.38 -6.94 12.76
CA GLU A 73 -9.75 -8.25 12.95
C GLU A 73 -9.93 -8.77 14.38
N LYS A 74 -9.76 -7.90 15.39
CA LYS A 74 -10.02 -8.28 16.79
C LYS A 74 -11.48 -8.68 17.01
N ILE A 75 -12.43 -7.94 16.44
CA ILE A 75 -13.86 -8.28 16.49
C ILE A 75 -14.11 -9.66 15.86
N ALA A 76 -13.59 -9.89 14.66
CA ALA A 76 -13.73 -11.16 13.94
C ALA A 76 -13.13 -12.35 14.73
N ASN A 77 -12.07 -12.12 15.49
CA ASN A 77 -11.43 -13.11 16.34
C ASN A 77 -12.04 -13.20 17.76
N GLY A 78 -13.18 -12.55 18.01
CA GLY A 78 -13.87 -12.56 19.31
C GLY A 78 -13.18 -11.77 20.42
N ARG A 79 -12.13 -11.00 20.11
CA ARG A 79 -11.39 -10.15 21.05
C ARG A 79 -12.06 -8.78 21.18
N ILE A 80 -13.33 -8.79 21.60
CA ILE A 80 -14.19 -7.60 21.54
C ILE A 80 -13.69 -6.48 22.45
N ASP A 81 -13.32 -6.78 23.70
CA ASP A 81 -12.85 -5.77 24.67
C ASP A 81 -11.62 -5.00 24.14
N ALA A 82 -10.67 -5.72 23.54
CA ALA A 82 -9.46 -5.13 22.96
C ALA A 82 -9.74 -4.33 21.68
N ALA A 83 -10.85 -4.60 20.99
CA ALA A 83 -11.32 -3.79 19.87
C ALA A 83 -11.97 -2.51 20.38
N ILE A 84 -12.85 -2.61 21.39
CA ILE A 84 -13.51 -1.46 22.03
C ILE A 84 -12.47 -0.51 22.59
N GLU A 85 -11.47 -1.01 23.33
CA GLU A 85 -10.39 -0.19 23.90
C GLU A 85 -9.66 0.63 22.83
N GLN A 86 -9.42 0.03 21.66
CA GLN A 86 -8.75 0.69 20.55
C GLN A 86 -9.65 1.69 19.83
N LEU A 87 -10.92 1.36 19.62
CA LEU A 87 -11.91 2.18 18.91
C LEU A 87 -12.34 3.41 19.71
N LYS A 88 -12.46 3.26 21.04
CA LYS A 88 -12.99 4.29 21.94
C LYS A 88 -12.32 5.67 21.81
N PRO A 89 -10.99 5.82 21.85
CA PRO A 89 -10.36 7.14 21.67
C PRO A 89 -10.59 7.69 20.26
N MET A 90 -10.62 6.84 19.23
CA MET A 90 -10.89 7.28 17.85
C MET A 90 -12.32 7.80 17.69
N ALA A 91 -13.29 7.16 18.35
CA ALA A 91 -14.70 7.53 18.29
C ALA A 91 -15.02 8.74 19.18
N LEU A 92 -14.54 8.76 20.42
CA LEU A 92 -14.94 9.77 21.40
C LEU A 92 -14.13 11.06 21.35
N GLU A 93 -12.83 10.99 21.04
CA GLU A 93 -11.95 12.17 21.08
C GLU A 93 -11.80 12.82 19.70
N ARG A 94 -11.77 11.98 18.66
CA ARG A 94 -11.52 12.42 17.29
C ARG A 94 -12.74 12.32 16.38
N GLU A 95 -13.84 11.73 16.88
CA GLU A 95 -15.08 11.53 16.13
C GLU A 95 -14.84 10.92 14.74
N LEU A 96 -13.88 9.99 14.65
CA LEU A 96 -13.53 9.39 13.36
C LEU A 96 -14.71 8.56 12.86
N PRO A 97 -15.25 8.87 11.67
CA PRO A 97 -16.43 8.19 11.15
C PRO A 97 -16.36 6.65 11.20
N PRO A 98 -15.26 5.98 10.80
CA PRO A 98 -15.20 4.51 10.90
C PRO A 98 -15.20 3.98 12.33
N ALA A 99 -14.59 4.69 13.27
CA ALA A 99 -14.63 4.27 14.67
C ALA A 99 -16.05 4.41 15.25
N LEU A 100 -16.76 5.49 14.90
CA LEU A 100 -18.17 5.68 15.26
C LEU A 100 -19.06 4.57 14.67
N TYR A 101 -18.85 4.22 13.39
CA TYR A 101 -19.58 3.15 12.72
C TYR A 101 -19.34 1.76 13.35
N GLU A 102 -18.08 1.41 13.64
CA GLU A 102 -17.79 0.14 14.30
C GLU A 102 -18.36 0.09 15.73
N MET A 103 -18.24 1.18 16.50
CA MET A 103 -18.87 1.28 17.82
C MET A 103 -20.40 1.15 17.74
N ALA A 104 -21.03 1.75 16.73
CA ALA A 104 -22.47 1.65 16.52
C ALA A 104 -22.90 0.19 16.31
N LYS A 105 -22.18 -0.59 15.48
CA LYS A 105 -22.44 -2.02 15.27
C LYS A 105 -22.36 -2.82 16.58
N LEU A 106 -21.38 -2.52 17.44
CA LEU A 106 -21.26 -3.21 18.72
C LEU A 106 -22.47 -2.97 19.63
N TYR A 107 -22.97 -1.73 19.69
CA TYR A 107 -24.20 -1.42 20.43
C TYR A 107 -25.47 -1.99 19.77
N ASP A 108 -25.55 -1.99 18.44
CA ASP A 108 -26.68 -2.52 17.69
C ASP A 108 -26.83 -4.04 17.89
N GLN A 109 -25.72 -4.75 18.02
CA GLN A 109 -25.68 -6.21 18.14
C GLN A 109 -25.47 -6.70 19.58
N GLY A 110 -25.28 -5.81 20.55
CA GLY A 110 -24.96 -6.16 21.93
C GLY A 110 -23.65 -6.96 22.09
N ILE A 111 -22.64 -6.67 21.24
CA ILE A 111 -21.38 -7.42 21.22
C ILE A 111 -20.34 -6.71 22.10
N GLY A 112 -20.04 -7.30 23.27
CA GLY A 112 -19.10 -6.75 24.26
C GLY A 112 -19.59 -5.48 24.98
N VAL A 113 -20.77 -5.00 24.63
CA VAL A 113 -21.51 -3.92 25.30
C VAL A 113 -22.98 -4.33 25.40
N GLU A 114 -23.71 -3.70 26.30
CA GLU A 114 -25.17 -3.88 26.36
C GLU A 114 -25.80 -3.37 25.07
N GLU A 115 -26.73 -4.15 24.52
CA GLU A 115 -27.46 -3.78 23.30
C GLU A 115 -28.21 -2.47 23.52
N ASN A 116 -27.97 -1.49 22.67
CA ASN A 116 -28.58 -0.17 22.75
C ASN A 116 -28.84 0.41 21.35
N PRO A 117 -30.00 0.10 20.75
CA PRO A 117 -30.33 0.55 19.39
C PRO A 117 -30.40 2.08 19.26
N ALA A 118 -30.77 2.79 20.33
CA ALA A 118 -30.83 4.25 20.32
C ALA A 118 -29.43 4.87 20.23
N GLU A 119 -28.47 4.34 21.00
CA GLU A 119 -27.08 4.77 20.93
C GLU A 119 -26.42 4.37 19.61
N ALA A 120 -26.71 3.17 19.10
CA ALA A 120 -26.27 2.75 17.78
C ALA A 120 -26.73 3.72 16.68
N ALA A 121 -28.02 4.07 16.65
CA ALA A 121 -28.57 5.02 15.70
C ALA A 121 -27.91 6.41 15.79
N ARG A 122 -27.64 6.89 17.02
CA ARG A 122 -26.93 8.15 17.24
C ARG A 122 -25.52 8.11 16.65
N LEU A 123 -24.76 7.03 16.92
CA LEU A 123 -23.39 6.86 16.43
C LEU A 123 -23.34 6.68 14.90
N TYR A 124 -24.27 5.94 14.31
CA TYR A 124 -24.40 5.84 12.86
C TYR A 124 -24.68 7.19 12.20
N GLY A 125 -25.55 8.00 12.81
CA GLY A 125 -25.83 9.37 12.37
C GLY A 125 -24.55 10.22 12.34
N LEU A 126 -23.80 10.25 13.44
CA LEU A 126 -22.53 10.97 13.51
C LEU A 126 -21.51 10.49 12.46
N ALA A 127 -21.46 9.19 12.19
CA ALA A 127 -20.54 8.61 11.21
C ALA A 127 -20.80 9.10 9.77
N ILE A 128 -21.98 9.64 9.45
CA ILE A 128 -22.31 10.15 8.11
C ILE A 128 -22.36 11.68 8.01
N GLU A 129 -22.27 12.40 9.13
CA GLU A 129 -22.35 13.88 9.15
C GLU A 129 -21.21 14.53 8.35
N ARG A 130 -19.99 13.99 8.48
CA ARG A 130 -18.80 14.55 7.83
C ARG A 130 -18.44 13.78 6.55
N PRO A 131 -17.89 14.45 5.52
CA PRO A 131 -17.27 13.77 4.41
C PRO A 131 -16.14 12.87 4.90
N SER A 132 -16.26 11.57 4.62
CA SER A 132 -15.26 10.56 4.91
C SER A 132 -15.16 9.65 3.71
N SER A 133 -13.98 9.08 3.45
CA SER A 133 -13.82 8.00 2.47
C SER A 133 -14.74 6.81 2.76
N MET A 134 -15.27 6.68 3.99
CA MET A 134 -16.34 5.74 4.29
C MET A 134 -17.66 5.98 3.56
N ARG A 135 -18.01 7.19 3.11
CA ARG A 135 -19.25 7.37 2.33
C ARG A 135 -19.25 6.51 1.05
N GLY A 136 -18.07 6.15 0.53
CA GLY A 136 -17.93 5.19 -0.57
C GLY A 136 -17.88 3.71 -0.15
N HIS A 137 -17.50 3.40 1.10
CA HIS A 137 -17.49 2.03 1.64
C HIS A 137 -18.84 1.64 2.29
N ALA A 138 -19.58 2.59 2.87
CA ALA A 138 -20.91 2.39 3.43
C ALA A 138 -21.98 2.06 2.37
N SER A 139 -21.67 2.27 1.09
CA SER A 139 -22.49 1.85 -0.05
C SER A 139 -22.18 0.44 -0.57
N LEU A 140 -21.22 -0.27 0.03
CA LEU A 140 -20.83 -1.63 -0.37
C LEU A 140 -21.00 -2.57 0.82
N ASN A 141 -22.24 -2.99 1.07
CA ASN A 141 -22.55 -4.26 1.70
C ASN A 141 -23.22 -5.16 0.67
#